data_AF-A0AAV9AW68-F1
#
_entry.id   AF-A0AAV9AW68-F1
#
_cell.length_a   1.000
_cell.length_b   1.000
_cell.length_c   1.000
_cell.angle_alpha   90.00
_cell.angle_beta   90.00
_cell.angle_gamma   90.00
#
_symmetry.space_group_name_H-M   'P 1'
#
loop_
_entity.id
_entity.type
_entity.pdbx_description
1 polymer ?
#
loop_
_entity_poly.entity_id
_entity_poly.type
_entity_poly.pdbx_seq_one_letter_code
_entity_poly.pdbx_strand_id
1 'polypeptide(L)'
;MSLWYEHFMSHHCHSAHVFVDPESVECVRTVNRIAEDLWGKFTADEVVDLPGHLLPFPIRVSDDGVLSELPADGCFPDTKASVRGRESEMLPLFLSL
;
A
#
# COMPACT_ATOMS: atom_id res chain seq x y z
N MET A 1 -5.38 -11.54 -14.98
CA MET A 1 -6.25 -11.07 -13.89
C MET A 1 -6.26 -11.96 -12.65
N SER A 2 -5.60 -13.13 -12.63
CA SER A 2 -5.53 -14.01 -11.45
C SER A 2 -4.87 -13.33 -10.23
N LEU A 3 -3.78 -12.61 -10.44
CA LEU A 3 -3.08 -11.88 -9.37
C LEU A 3 -3.98 -10.80 -8.74
N TRP A 4 -4.64 -10.01 -9.58
CA TRP A 4 -5.55 -8.96 -9.10
C TRP A 4 -6.75 -9.55 -8.35
N TYR A 5 -7.27 -10.70 -8.80
CA TYR A 5 -8.29 -11.46 -8.09
C TYR A 5 -7.88 -11.83 -6.67
N GLU A 6 -6.69 -12.38 -6.51
CA GLU A 6 -6.14 -12.76 -5.20
C GLU A 6 -5.90 -11.55 -4.29
N HIS A 7 -5.33 -10.47 -4.84
CA HIS A 7 -4.92 -9.33 -4.01
C HIS A 7 -6.07 -8.44 -3.59
N PHE A 8 -7.14 -8.30 -4.38
CA PHE A 8 -8.27 -7.43 -3.99
C PHE A 8 -9.56 -7.68 -4.78
N MET A 9 -9.52 -8.20 -6.00
CA MET A 9 -10.71 -8.24 -6.86
C MET A 9 -11.73 -9.31 -6.45
N SER A 10 -11.37 -10.34 -5.66
CA SER A 10 -12.31 -11.36 -5.16
C SER A 10 -13.51 -10.78 -4.40
N HIS A 11 -13.30 -9.68 -3.67
CA HIS A 11 -14.35 -8.96 -2.93
C HIS A 11 -14.94 -7.75 -3.69
N HIS A 12 -14.39 -7.44 -4.87
CA HIS A 12 -14.73 -6.25 -5.67
C HIS A 12 -15.21 -6.61 -7.10
N CYS A 13 -15.80 -7.79 -7.28
CA CYS A 13 -16.22 -8.30 -8.60
C CYS A 13 -17.23 -7.39 -9.34
N HIS A 14 -18.01 -6.59 -8.62
CA HIS A 14 -18.93 -5.61 -9.20
C HIS A 14 -18.21 -4.55 -10.04
N SER A 15 -16.93 -4.27 -9.74
CA SER A 15 -16.08 -3.33 -10.46
C SER A 15 -15.15 -4.01 -11.48
N ALA A 16 -15.36 -5.31 -11.78
CA ALA A 16 -14.45 -6.10 -12.61
C ALA A 16 -14.22 -5.51 -14.02
N HIS A 17 -15.21 -4.81 -14.57
CA HIS A 17 -15.11 -4.17 -15.89
C HIS A 17 -14.04 -3.07 -15.92
N VAL A 18 -13.85 -2.34 -14.81
CA VAL A 18 -12.86 -1.27 -14.70
C VAL A 18 -11.43 -1.82 -14.74
N PHE A 19 -11.21 -3.01 -14.16
CA PHE A 19 -9.88 -3.63 -14.06
C PHE A 19 -9.36 -4.23 -15.37
N VAL A 20 -10.19 -4.27 -16.42
CA VAL A 20 -9.78 -4.75 -17.75
C VAL A 20 -8.87 -3.76 -18.45
N ASP A 21 -9.01 -2.46 -18.13
CA ASP A 21 -8.20 -1.35 -18.66
C ASP A 21 -7.36 -0.74 -17.52
N PRO A 22 -6.21 -1.36 -17.18
CA PRO A 22 -5.41 -1.00 -16.03
C PRO A 22 -4.76 0.39 -16.13
N GLU A 23 -4.54 0.90 -17.34
CA GLU A 23 -3.99 2.23 -17.59
C GLU A 23 -5.01 3.35 -17.40
N SER A 24 -6.31 3.03 -17.40
CA SER A 24 -7.36 4.01 -17.20
C SER A 24 -7.25 4.70 -15.83
N VAL A 25 -7.50 6.01 -15.81
CA VAL A 25 -7.54 6.81 -14.58
C VAL A 25 -8.60 6.27 -13.61
N GLU A 26 -9.70 5.74 -14.14
CA GLU A 26 -10.76 5.11 -13.36
C GLU A 26 -10.27 3.85 -12.63
N CYS A 27 -9.54 2.97 -13.32
CA CYS A 27 -8.94 1.79 -12.71
C CYS A 27 -7.97 2.17 -11.60
N VAL A 28 -7.00 3.04 -11.89
CA VAL A 28 -5.99 3.45 -10.90
C VAL A 28 -6.65 4.06 -9.66
N ARG A 29 -7.63 4.95 -9.83
CA ARG A 29 -8.37 5.54 -8.70
C ARG A 29 -9.15 4.50 -7.90
N THR A 30 -9.76 3.53 -8.59
CA THR A 30 -10.54 2.47 -7.95
C THR A 30 -9.63 1.56 -7.13
N VAL A 31 -8.49 1.14 -7.69
CA VAL A 31 -7.50 0.30 -7.01
C VAL A 31 -6.91 1.03 -5.80
N ASN A 32 -6.55 2.31 -5.93
CA ASN A 32 -6.03 3.10 -4.81
C ASN A 32 -7.03 3.20 -3.66
N ARG A 33 -8.31 3.46 -3.95
CA ARG A 33 -9.36 3.51 -2.93
C ARG A 33 -9.50 2.18 -2.19
N ILE A 34 -9.47 1.06 -2.91
CA ILE A 34 -9.54 -0.27 -2.30
C ILE A 34 -8.34 -0.49 -1.37
N ALA A 35 -7.14 -0.11 -1.81
CA ALA A 35 -5.94 -0.22 -1.01
C ALA A 35 -6.01 0.65 0.26
N GLU A 36 -6.49 1.90 0.16
CA GLU A 36 -6.69 2.80 1.30
C GLU A 36 -7.70 2.23 2.32
N ASP A 37 -8.81 1.66 1.85
CA ASP A 37 -9.80 0.99 2.70
C ASP A 37 -9.20 -0.23 3.42
N LEU A 38 -8.38 -1.02 2.73
CA LEU A 38 -7.67 -2.17 3.31
C LEU A 38 -6.60 -1.73 4.31
N TRP A 39 -5.89 -0.64 4.04
CA TRP A 39 -4.92 -0.05 4.98
C TRP A 39 -5.59 0.34 6.30
N GLY A 40 -6.73 1.02 6.23
CA GLY A 40 -7.48 1.42 7.42
C GLY A 40 -7.88 0.23 8.30
N LYS A 41 -8.21 -0.92 7.69
CA LYS A 41 -8.47 -2.17 8.41
C LYS A 41 -7.20 -2.83 8.94
N PHE A 42 -6.12 -2.82 8.17
CA PHE A 42 -4.83 -3.41 8.56
C PHE A 42 -4.23 -2.72 9.79
N THR A 43 -4.39 -1.40 9.90
CA THR A 43 -3.89 -0.62 11.04
C THR A 43 -4.91 -0.40 12.16
N ALA A 44 -6.09 -0.99 12.06
CA ALA A 44 -7.11 -0.86 13.11
C ALA A 44 -6.76 -1.74 14.33
N ASP A 45 -7.24 -1.34 15.50
CA ASP A 45 -7.08 -2.13 16.73
C ASP A 45 -7.87 -3.46 16.66
N GLU A 46 -8.93 -3.50 15.85
CA GLU A 46 -9.74 -4.70 15.66
C GLU A 46 -9.09 -5.66 14.65
N VAL A 47 -8.79 -6.87 15.11
CA VAL A 47 -8.26 -7.93 14.24
C VAL A 47 -9.40 -8.52 13.42
N VAL A 48 -9.31 -8.39 12.10
CA VAL A 48 -10.25 -8.93 11.14
C VAL A 48 -9.54 -9.72 10.04
N ASP A 49 -10.23 -10.68 9.44
CA ASP A 49 -9.80 -11.25 8.17
C ASP A 49 -9.90 -10.16 7.09
N LEU A 50 -8.76 -9.72 6.57
CA LEU A 50 -8.72 -8.67 5.56
C LEU A 50 -9.35 -9.17 4.25
N PRO A 51 -10.32 -8.44 3.66
CA PRO A 51 -10.96 -8.81 2.41
C PRO A 51 -10.10 -8.42 1.20
N GLY A 52 -8.83 -8.78 1.23
CA GLY A 52 -7.80 -8.41 0.26
C GLY A 52 -6.44 -8.18 0.92
N HIS A 53 -5.38 -8.27 0.12
CA HIS A 53 -3.99 -8.14 0.56
C HIS A 53 -3.28 -6.94 -0.07
N LEU A 54 -3.95 -6.18 -0.95
CA LEU A 54 -3.37 -5.00 -1.56
C LEU A 54 -3.41 -3.83 -0.57
N LEU A 55 -2.24 -3.43 -0.08
CA LEU A 55 -2.06 -2.26 0.76
C LEU A 55 -1.25 -1.19 0.02
N PRO A 56 -1.54 0.11 0.21
CA PRO A 56 -0.66 1.16 -0.25
C PRO A 56 0.67 1.02 0.47
N PHE A 57 1.76 1.32 -0.22
CA PHE A 57 3.01 1.51 0.48
C PHE A 57 2.86 2.69 1.44
N PRO A 58 3.29 2.60 2.72
CA PRO A 58 2.97 3.57 3.77
C PRO A 58 3.74 4.90 3.67
N ILE A 59 3.86 5.43 2.45
CA ILE A 59 4.42 6.73 2.11
C ILE A 59 3.35 7.51 1.35
N ARG A 60 3.22 8.78 1.69
CA ARG A 60 2.45 9.78 0.96
C ARG A 60 3.40 10.66 0.16
N VAL A 61 2.96 11.04 -1.03
CA VAL A 61 3.62 12.01 -1.89
C VAL A 61 2.77 13.26 -1.92
N SER A 62 3.34 14.41 -1.59
CA SER A 62 2.67 15.71 -1.70
C SER A 62 2.65 16.22 -3.14
N ASP A 63 1.88 17.27 -3.41
CA ASP A 63 1.78 17.89 -4.74
C ASP A 63 3.13 18.41 -5.27
N ASP A 64 4.04 18.78 -4.37
CA ASP A 64 5.42 19.19 -4.66
C ASP A 64 6.43 18.03 -4.69
N GLY A 65 5.96 16.78 -4.56
CA GLY A 65 6.80 15.58 -4.66
C GLY A 65 7.57 15.23 -3.38
N VAL A 66 7.26 15.88 -2.26
CA VAL A 66 7.87 15.58 -0.96
C VAL A 66 7.26 14.30 -0.38
N LEU A 67 8.12 13.40 0.08
CA LEU A 67 7.71 12.17 0.73
C LEU A 67 7.46 12.41 2.22
N SER A 68 6.30 11.98 2.69
CA SER A 68 5.95 11.89 4.11
C SER A 68 5.44 10.49 4.44
N GLU A 69 5.55 10.08 5.69
CA GLU A 69 5.08 8.80 6.17
C GLU A 69 3.55 8.80 6.34
N LEU A 70 2.91 7.67 6.07
CA LEU A 70 1.48 7.48 6.31
C LEU A 70 1.16 7.22 7.80
N PRO A 71 1.94 6.38 8.53
CA PRO A 71 1.80 6.23 9.97
C PRO A 71 2.23 7.49 10.73
N ALA A 72 1.51 7.83 11.80
CA ALA A 72 1.78 9.04 12.59
C ALA A 72 3.14 9.00 13.32
N ASP A 73 3.66 7.81 13.60
CA ASP A 73 4.96 7.59 14.24
C ASP A 73 6.10 7.32 13.23
N GLY A 74 5.79 7.33 11.93
CA GLY A 74 6.74 7.08 10.84
C GLY A 74 7.30 5.66 10.77
N CYS A 75 6.74 4.71 11.54
CA CYS A 75 7.22 3.33 11.61
C CYS A 75 6.20 2.36 10.99
N PHE A 76 6.66 1.18 10.56
CA PHE A 76 5.72 0.12 10.17
C PHE A 76 4.88 -0.30 11.38
N PRO A 77 3.58 -0.61 11.19
CA PRO A 77 2.72 -1.12 12.26
C PRO A 77 3.40 -2.26 13.04
N ASP A 78 3.26 -2.22 14.36
CA ASP A 78 3.87 -3.18 15.30
C ASP A 78 5.41 -3.20 15.38
N THR A 79 6.09 -2.22 14.76
CA THR A 79 7.56 -2.16 14.77
C THR A 79 8.10 -0.81 15.25
N LYS A 80 9.42 -0.73 15.42
CA LYS A 80 10.19 0.53 15.53
C LYS A 80 11.00 0.81 14.27
N ALA A 81 10.63 0.16 13.16
CA ALA A 81 11.35 0.25 11.91
C ALA A 81 10.77 1.41 11.09
N SER A 82 11.62 2.40 10.79
CA SER A 82 11.26 3.55 9.95
C SER A 82 10.81 3.08 8.56
N VAL A 83 9.67 3.61 8.10
CA VAL A 83 9.17 3.35 6.74
C VAL A 83 10.13 3.88 5.68
N ARG A 84 10.83 4.99 5.93
CA ARG A 84 11.82 5.56 5.02
C ARG A 84 13.14 4.79 4.98
N GLY A 85 13.28 3.79 5.85
CA GLY A 85 14.56 3.14 6.09
C GLY A 85 15.57 4.09 6.75
N ARG A 86 16.84 3.67 6.72
CA ARG A 86 17.98 4.41 7.24
C ARG A 86 19.21 4.01 6.45
N GLU A 87 20.00 4.99 6.01
CA GLU A 87 21.31 4.71 5.43
C GLU A 87 22.24 4.14 6.50
N SER A 88 22.97 3.07 6.14
CA SER A 88 23.92 2.45 7.06
C SER A 88 25.29 3.09 6.91
N GLU A 89 25.84 3.65 7.98
CA GLU A 89 27.21 4.15 8.00
C GLU A 89 28.26 3.02 8.04
N MET A 90 27.83 1.80 8.39
CA MET A 90 28.72 0.64 8.55
C MET A 90 28.77 -0.24 7.30
N LEU A 91 27.64 -0.40 6.61
CA LEU A 91 27.56 -1.29 5.45
C LEU A 91 27.89 -0.51 4.18
N PRO A 92 28.91 -0.92 3.42
CA PRO A 92 29.17 -0.33 2.12
C PRO A 92 28.00 -0.60 1.16
N LEU A 93 27.71 0.36 0.29
CA LEU A 93 26.53 0.36 -0.59
C LEU A 93 26.36 -0.91 -1.44
N PHE A 94 27.46 -1.55 -1.86
CA PHE A 94 27.39 -2.75 -2.71
C PHE A 94 26.79 -3.98 -2.00
N LEU A 95 26.67 -3.94 -0.67
CA LEU A 95 26.04 -5.01 0.12
C LEU A 95 24.54 -4.79 0.32
N SER A 96 24.01 -3.60 -0.02
CA SER A 96 22.60 -3.22 0.16
C SER A 96 21.88 -2.88 -1.15
N LEU A 97 22.59 -2.97 -2.28
CA LEU A 97 22.08 -2.76 -3.64
C LEU A 97 21.60 -4.08 -4.26
#